data_AF-A0A1I9GCJ0-F1
#
_entry.id   AF-A0A1I9GCJ0-F1
#
_cell.length_a   1.000
_cell.length_b   1.000
_cell.length_c   1.000
_cell.angle_alpha   90.00
_cell.angle_beta   90.00
_cell.angle_gamma   90.00
#
_symmetry.space_group_name_H-M   'P 1'
#
loop_
_entity.id
_entity.type
_entity.pdbx_description
1 polymer ?
#
loop_
_entity_poly.entity_id
_entity_poly.type
_entity_poly.pdbx_seq_one_letter_code
_entity_poly.pdbx_strand_id
1 'polypeptide(L)' 'MPENVHWKTDDNSITLWWDPPATADEILVRGYTISYGIGTPNRRVIIEGANTNAFTINKLS' A
#
# COMPACT_ATOMS: atom_id res chain seq x y z
N MET A 1 -7.44 1.04 -9.93
CA MET A 1 -6.34 0.50 -9.10
C MET A 1 -5.48 1.66 -8.64
N PRO A 2 -4.74 1.59 -7.52
CA PRO A 2 -3.83 2.67 -7.15
C PRO A 2 -2.79 2.90 -8.25
N GLU A 3 -2.36 4.15 -8.41
CA GLU A 3 -1.42 4.58 -9.46
C GLU A 3 -0.09 4.99 -8.83
N ASN A 4 0.93 5.16 -9.68
CA ASN A 4 2.27 5.63 -9.27
C ASN A 4 2.82 4.92 -8.02
N VAL A 5 2.57 3.62 -7.91
CA VAL A 5 2.99 2.81 -6.76
C VAL A 5 4.51 2.73 -6.76
N HIS A 6 5.13 3.22 -5.69
CA HIS A 6 6.57 3.19 -5.50
C HIS A 6 6.93 2.86 -4.05
N TRP A 7 8.17 2.46 -3.82
CA TRP A 7 8.63 2.04 -2.51
C TRP A 7 10.08 2.40 -2.26
N LYS A 8 10.42 2.47 -0.98
CA LYS A 8 11.79 2.60 -0.47
C LYS A 8 12.00 1.56 0.61
N THR A 9 13.12 0.87 0.53
CA THR A 9 13.55 -0.11 1.54
C THR A 9 14.60 0.49 2.47
N ASP A 10 14.62 0.02 3.70
CA ASP A 10 15.68 0.21 4.68
C ASP A 10 16.02 -1.16 5.32
N ASP A 11 16.99 -1.22 6.22
CA ASP A 11 17.51 -2.45 6.82
C ASP A 11 16.43 -3.38 7.42
N ASN A 12 15.33 -2.81 7.91
CA ASN A 12 14.25 -3.57 8.53
C ASN A 12 12.82 -3.08 8.20
N SER A 13 12.69 -2.32 7.11
CA SER A 13 11.39 -1.75 6.73
C SER A 13 11.24 -1.51 5.23
N ILE A 14 10.00 -1.45 4.79
CA ILE A 14 9.62 -0.99 3.45
C ILE A 14 8.55 0.06 3.61
N THR A 15 8.78 1.25 3.06
CA THR A 15 7.73 2.26 2.92
C THR A 15 7.21 2.26 1.50
N LEU A 16 5.89 2.22 1.36
CA LEU A 16 5.13 2.27 0.13
C LEU A 16 4.44 3.62 0.01
N TRP A 17 4.33 4.12 -1.21
CA TRP A 17 3.52 5.29 -1.58
C TRP A 17 2.75 4.98 -2.85
N TRP A 18 1.59 5.59 -3.00
CA TRP A 18 0.72 5.44 -4.17
C TRP A 18 -0.18 6.66 -4.34
N ASP A 19 -0.65 6.86 -5.56
CA ASP A 19 -1.74 7.78 -5.86
C ASP A 19 -3.08 7.04 -5.89
N PRO A 20 -4.20 7.72 -5.61
CA PRO A 20 -5.53 7.14 -5.82
C PRO A 20 -5.74 6.76 -7.31
N PRO A 21 -6.69 5.88 -7.63
CA PRO A 21 -7.07 5.61 -9.02
C PRO A 21 -7.47 6.88 -9.76
N ALA A 22 -7.14 7.02 -11.05
CA ALA A 22 -7.58 8.18 -11.85
C ALA A 22 -9.11 8.39 -11.86
N THR A 23 -9.89 7.33 -11.62
CA THR A 23 -11.36 7.39 -11.53
C THR A 23 -11.88 7.73 -10.12
N ALA A 24 -11.03 8.13 -9.17
CA ALA A 24 -11.44 8.38 -7.78
C ALA A 24 -12.52 9.48 -7.63
N ASP A 25 -12.68 10.35 -8.63
CA ASP A 25 -13.77 11.34 -8.67
C ASP A 25 -15.12 10.73 -9.12
N GLU A 26 -15.09 9.57 -9.75
CA GLU A 26 -16.26 8.84 -10.27
C GLU A 26 -16.67 7.66 -9.36
N ILE A 27 -15.74 7.16 -8.54
CA ILE A 27 -15.94 5.99 -7.68
C ILE A 27 -15.57 6.27 -6.23
N LEU A 28 -16.34 5.67 -5.30
CA LEU A 28 -15.98 5.70 -3.89
C LEU A 28 -14.84 4.71 -3.59
N VAL A 29 -13.66 5.24 -3.31
CA VAL A 29 -12.55 4.44 -2.76
C VAL A 29 -12.82 4.15 -1.29
N ARG A 30 -13.01 2.87 -0.94
CA ARG A 30 -13.25 2.43 0.44
C ARG A 30 -11.97 2.21 1.25
N GLY A 31 -10.84 2.03 0.58
CA GLY A 31 -9.58 1.71 1.22
C GLY A 31 -8.63 0.97 0.28
N TYR A 32 -7.50 0.53 0.84
CA TYR A 32 -6.44 -0.16 0.12
C TYR A 32 -6.06 -1.47 0.82
N THR A 33 -5.69 -2.47 0.04
CA THR A 33 -5.12 -3.73 0.55
C THR A 33 -3.67 -3.81 0.13
N ILE A 34 -2.77 -4.03 1.10
CA ILE A 34 -1.36 -4.27 0.86
C ILE A 34 -1.06 -5.73 1.20
N SER A 35 -0.54 -6.48 0.24
CA SER A 35 -0.11 -7.88 0.42
C SER A 35 1.40 -7.99 0.24
N TYR A 36 2.09 -8.65 1.17
CA TYR A 36 3.55 -8.76 1.16
C TYR A 36 4.02 -10.10 1.75
N GLY A 37 5.25 -10.50 1.43
CA GLY A 37 5.87 -11.75 1.90
C GLY A 37 7.12 -12.09 1.09
N ILE A 38 7.96 -12.99 1.61
CA ILE A 38 9.17 -13.46 0.92
C ILE A 38 8.78 -14.59 -0.02
N GLY A 39 9.06 -14.44 -1.32
CA GLY A 39 8.72 -15.42 -2.37
C GLY A 39 7.24 -15.50 -2.72
N THR A 40 6.32 -15.38 -1.76
CA THR A 40 4.88 -15.31 -1.98
C THR A 40 4.23 -14.37 -0.95
N PRO A 41 3.24 -13.54 -1.35
CA PRO A 41 2.50 -12.71 -0.40
C PRO A 41 1.70 -13.56 0.58
N ASN A 42 2.15 -13.64 1.83
CA ASN A 42 1.50 -14.40 2.90
C ASN A 42 1.00 -13.52 4.06
N ARG A 43 1.27 -12.21 4.01
CA ARG A 43 0.78 -11.21 4.96
C ARG A 43 -0.10 -10.20 4.21
N ARG A 44 -1.13 -9.70 4.90
CA ARG A 44 -2.09 -8.74 4.36
C ARG A 44 -2.39 -7.65 5.38
N VAL A 45 -2.44 -6.41 4.93
CA VAL A 45 -2.91 -5.25 5.68
C VAL A 45 -4.07 -4.63 4.93
N ILE A 46 -5.12 -4.25 5.64
CA ILE A 46 -6.27 -3.51 5.12
C ILE A 46 -6.20 -2.11 5.71
N ILE A 47 -6.20 -1.11 4.84
CA ILE A 47 -6.23 0.31 5.18
C ILE A 47 -7.61 0.81 4.80
N GLU A 48 -8.39 1.23 5.79
CA GLU A 48 -9.73 1.78 5.58
C GLU A 48 -9.66 3.27 5.23
N GLY A 49 -10.50 3.70 4.30
CA GLY A 49 -10.59 5.09 3.86
C GLY A 49 -9.63 5.46 2.71
N ALA A 50 -10.05 6.44 1.92
CA ALA A 50 -9.31 6.89 0.72
C ALA A 50 -8.13 7.82 1.03
N ASN A 51 -8.08 8.40 2.24
CA ASN A 51 -7.18 9.51 2.58
C ASN A 51 -5.76 9.08 2.94
N THR A 52 -5.40 7.81 2.74
CA THR A 52 -4.05 7.29 2.96
C THR A 52 -3.40 6.97 1.62
N ASN A 53 -2.19 7.49 1.44
CA ASN A 53 -1.38 7.32 0.23
C ASN A 53 0.02 6.75 0.52
N ALA A 54 0.27 6.35 1.77
CA ALA A 54 1.54 5.80 2.21
C ALA A 54 1.36 4.76 3.32
N PHE A 55 2.24 3.76 3.38
CA PHE A 55 2.26 2.77 4.45
C PHE A 55 3.67 2.21 4.65
N THR A 56 4.09 2.07 5.92
CA THR A 56 5.38 1.46 6.26
C THR A 56 5.17 0.08 6.88
N ILE A 57 5.71 -0.93 6.21
CA ILE A 57 5.88 -2.27 6.76
C ILE A 57 7.15 -2.26 7.60
N ASN A 58 7.01 -2.54 8.90
CA ASN A 58 8.11 -2.63 9.85
C ASN A 58 8.41 -4.09 10.23
N LYS A 59 9.57 -4.34 10.82
CA LYS A 59 9.98 -5.65 11.37
C LYS A 59 9.97 -6.75 10.31
N LEU A 60 10.77 -6.54 9.27
CA LEU A 60 11.03 -7.50 8.19
C LEU A 60 12.15 -8.50 8.52
N SER A 61 12.87 -8.29 9.62
CA SER A 61 13.89 -9.15 10.24
C SER A 61 13.31 -10.38 10.93
#